data_AF-A0A967W2V4-F1
#
_entry.id   AF-A0A967W2V4-F1
#
_cell.length_a   1.000
_cell.length_b   1.000
_cell.length_c   1.000
_cell.angle_alpha   90.00
_cell.angle_beta   90.00
_cell.angle_gamma   90.00
#
_symmetry.space_group_name_H-M   'P 1'
#
loop_
_entity.id
_entity.type
_entity.pdbx_description
1 polymer ?
#
loop_
_entity_poly.entity_id
_entity_poly.type
_entity_poly.pdbx_seq_one_letter_code
_entity_poly.pdbx_strand_id
1 'polypeptide(L)'
;MSELGVLHVILGCDDKVAAFERLIADLGVEAANTAYVGDDVPDIPLLRSVGLAIAVANAVAEVKAECALTTRASGGRGAVREICDLILASRDPV
;
A
#
# COMPACT_ATOMS: atom_id res chain seq x y z
N MET A 1 -9.40 12.56 6.82
CA MET A 1 -8.93 11.29 7.40
C MET A 1 -9.66 10.89 8.66
N SER A 2 -9.96 11.82 9.59
CA SER A 2 -10.68 11.50 10.84
C SER A 2 -12.05 10.85 10.61
N GLU A 3 -12.80 11.25 9.58
CA GLU A 3 -14.08 10.64 9.22
C GLU A 3 -13.98 9.16 8.80
N LEU A 4 -12.81 8.73 8.30
CA LEU A 4 -12.54 7.35 7.92
C LEU A 4 -11.96 6.52 9.08
N GLY A 5 -11.70 7.15 10.23
CA GLY A 5 -11.04 6.49 11.38
C GLY A 5 -9.56 6.15 11.15
N VAL A 6 -8.90 6.75 10.15
CA VAL A 6 -7.47 6.53 9.88
C VAL A 6 -6.64 7.31 10.90
N LEU A 7 -6.00 6.60 11.83
CA LEU A 7 -5.22 7.18 12.93
C LEU A 7 -3.79 7.58 12.53
N HIS A 8 -3.17 6.81 11.63
CA HIS A 8 -1.79 7.03 11.21
C HIS A 8 -1.77 7.77 9.87
N VAL A 9 -1.44 9.07 9.92
CA VAL A 9 -1.32 9.92 8.74
C VAL A 9 0.06 10.56 8.77
N ILE A 10 0.91 10.19 7.80
CA ILE A 10 2.28 10.68 7.68
C ILE A 10 2.37 11.54 6.41
N LEU A 11 2.61 12.84 6.56
CA LEU A 11 2.70 13.82 5.49
C LEU A 11 4.09 14.46 5.45
N GLY A 12 4.48 15.05 4.31
CA GLY A 12 5.78 15.71 4.16
C GLY A 12 6.94 14.75 4.38
N CYS A 13 6.76 13.49 3.97
CA CYS A 13 7.71 12.41 4.20
C CYS A 13 8.51 12.15 2.92
N ASP A 14 9.77 12.61 2.93
CA ASP A 14 10.70 12.39 1.82
C ASP A 14 11.22 10.94 1.81
N ASP A 15 11.54 10.40 2.99
CA ASP A 15 11.94 9.01 3.16
C ASP A 15 10.78 8.14 3.65
N LYS A 16 10.03 7.59 2.69
CA LYS A 16 8.89 6.70 2.95
C LYS A 16 9.30 5.39 3.61
N VAL A 17 10.51 4.89 3.36
CA VAL A 17 10.99 3.62 3.93
C VAL A 17 11.23 3.79 5.42
N ALA A 18 11.97 4.82 5.83
CA ALA A 18 12.20 5.10 7.24
C ALA A 18 10.90 5.38 8.02
N ALA A 19 9.94 6.07 7.39
CA ALA A 19 8.63 6.31 8.00
C ALA A 19 7.80 5.02 8.15
N PHE A 20 7.86 4.13 7.16
CA PHE A 20 7.22 2.82 7.22
C PHE A 20 7.83 1.94 8.30
N GLU A 21 9.16 1.83 8.35
CA GLU A 21 9.88 1.03 9.35
C GLU A 21 9.51 1.48 10.78
N ARG A 22 9.46 2.79 11.02
CA ARG A 22 9.00 3.32 12.32
C ARG A 22 7.54 2.96 12.59
N LEU A 23 6.66 3.12 11.61
CA LEU A 23 5.23 2.83 11.78
C LEU A 23 4.98 1.35 12.13
N ILE A 24 5.62 0.41 11.42
CA ILE A 24 5.42 -1.01 11.69
C ILE A 24 6.03 -1.43 13.03
N ALA A 25 7.14 -0.78 13.45
CA ALA A 25 7.72 -0.99 14.77
C ALA A 25 6.78 -0.51 15.88
N ASP A 26 6.20 0.69 15.74
CA ASP A 26 5.23 1.24 16.70
C ASP A 26 3.96 0.38 16.80
N LEU A 27 3.56 -0.26 15.70
CA LEU A 27 2.38 -1.13 15.62
C LEU A 27 2.67 -2.60 16.00
N GLY A 28 3.93 -3.00 16.13
CA GLY A 28 4.32 -4.39 16.36
C GLY A 28 3.95 -5.33 15.22
N VAL A 29 3.99 -4.85 13.97
CA VAL A 29 3.64 -5.61 12.76
C VAL A 29 4.90 -5.94 11.96
N GLU A 30 5.00 -7.17 11.46
CA GLU A 30 6.09 -7.55 10.56
C GLU A 30 5.85 -7.02 9.15
N ALA A 31 6.92 -6.62 8.45
CA ALA A 31 6.83 -6.10 7.09
C ALA A 31 6.10 -7.07 6.12
N ALA A 32 6.31 -8.38 6.28
CA ALA A 32 5.65 -9.43 5.51
C ALA A 32 4.12 -9.44 5.67
N ASN A 33 3.58 -8.85 6.74
CA ASN A 33 2.15 -8.74 7.03
C ASN A 33 1.57 -7.38 6.63
N THR A 34 2.25 -6.63 5.76
CA THR A 34 1.80 -5.32 5.28
C THR A 34 1.58 -5.31 3.77
N ALA A 35 0.68 -4.43 3.31
CA ALA A 35 0.49 -4.12 1.90
C ALA A 35 0.73 -2.62 1.68
N TYR A 36 1.36 -2.27 0.56
CA TYR A 36 1.56 -0.88 0.15
C TYR A 36 1.06 -0.67 -1.28
N VAL A 37 0.43 0.49 -1.51
CA VAL A 37 -0.17 0.85 -2.79
C VAL A 37 0.53 2.10 -3.31
N GLY A 38 1.15 2.01 -4.48
CA GLY A 38 1.88 3.11 -5.11
C GLY A 38 1.38 3.42 -6.52
N ASP A 39 1.74 4.60 -7.01
CA ASP A 39 1.44 5.04 -8.37
C ASP A 39 2.63 5.66 -9.12
N ASP A 40 3.65 6.14 -8.42
CA ASP A 40 4.81 6.80 -9.02
C ASP A 40 6.17 6.33 -8.45
N VAL A 41 7.25 6.65 -9.16
CA VAL A 41 8.63 6.20 -8.89
C VAL A 41 9.07 6.36 -7.42
N PRO A 42 8.72 7.44 -6.68
CA PRO A 42 9.09 7.57 -5.27
C PRO A 42 8.52 6.48 -4.34
N ASP A 43 7.51 5.71 -4.78
CA ASP A 43 6.95 4.60 -4.02
C ASP A 43 7.81 3.33 -4.11
N ILE A 44 8.63 3.18 -5.16
CA ILE A 44 9.37 1.94 -5.47
C ILE A 44 10.21 1.44 -4.28
N PRO A 45 10.99 2.27 -3.57
CA PRO A 45 11.76 1.79 -2.43
C PRO A 45 10.89 1.16 -1.35
N LEU A 46 9.71 1.70 -1.07
CA LEU A 46 8.80 1.17 -0.06
C LEU A 46 8.00 -0.03 -0.58
N LEU A 47 7.62 -0.04 -1.86
CA LEU A 47 6.97 -1.20 -2.49
C LEU A 47 7.83 -2.46 -2.38
N ARG A 48 9.16 -2.34 -2.48
CA ARG A 48 10.09 -3.47 -2.32
C ARG A 48 10.23 -3.98 -0.88
N SER A 49 9.75 -3.23 0.11
CA SER A 49 9.94 -3.53 1.53
C SER A 49 8.72 -4.17 2.19
N VAL A 50 7.58 -4.25 1.51
CA VAL A 50 6.32 -4.79 2.05
C VAL A 50 6.04 -6.23 1.62
N GLY A 51 5.17 -6.92 2.36
CA GLY A 51 4.71 -8.27 2.00
C GLY A 51 3.88 -8.32 0.71
N LEU A 52 3.09 -7.28 0.43
CA LEU A 52 2.28 -7.16 -0.78
C LEU A 52 2.42 -5.78 -1.43
N ALA A 53 3.19 -5.71 -2.50
CA ALA A 53 3.36 -4.53 -3.34
C ALA A 53 2.23 -4.43 -4.38
N ILE A 54 1.52 -3.30 -4.41
CA ILE A 54 0.37 -3.09 -5.30
C ILE A 54 0.52 -1.78 -6.08
N ALA A 55 0.33 -1.85 -7.39
CA ALA A 55 0.24 -0.68 -8.26
C ALA A 55 -1.23 -0.36 -8.59
N VAL A 56 -1.60 0.91 -8.67
CA VAL A 56 -2.92 1.28 -9.25
C VAL A 56 -2.91 1.16 -10.78
N ALA A 57 -4.09 1.01 -11.40
CA ALA A 57 -4.20 0.79 -12.85
C ALA A 57 -3.51 1.86 -13.70
N ASN A 58 -3.53 3.12 -13.27
CA ASN A 58 -2.90 4.25 -13.95
C ASN A 58 -1.50 4.61 -13.42
N ALA A 59 -0.89 3.74 -12.61
CA ALA A 59 0.50 3.90 -12.17
C ALA A 59 1.47 3.83 -13.37
N VAL A 60 2.64 4.46 -13.20
CA VAL A 60 3.73 4.38 -14.17
C VAL A 60 4.23 2.94 -14.34
N ALA A 61 4.85 2.65 -15.49
CA ALA A 61 5.22 1.28 -15.85
C ALA A 61 6.27 0.69 -14.88
N GLU A 62 7.18 1.54 -14.42
CA GLU A 62 8.23 1.24 -13.47
C GLU A 62 7.65 0.73 -12.14
N VAL A 63 6.59 1.37 -11.65
CA VAL A 63 5.90 0.94 -10.42
C VAL A 63 5.20 -0.39 -10.62
N LYS A 64 4.50 -0.58 -11.75
CA LYS A 64 3.83 -1.86 -12.06
C LYS A 64 4.81 -3.03 -12.14
N ALA A 65 6.02 -2.79 -12.64
CA ALA A 65 7.05 -3.82 -12.76
C ALA A 65 7.56 -4.33 -11.39
N GLU A 66 7.40 -3.53 -10.33
CA GLU A 66 7.83 -3.86 -8.96
C GLU A 66 6.70 -4.49 -8.12
N CYS A 67 5.47 -4.49 -8.62
CA CYS A 67 4.29 -4.90 -7.86
C CYS A 67 3.82 -6.31 -8.23
N ALA A 68 3.46 -7.10 -7.22
CA ALA A 68 2.88 -8.42 -7.41
C ALA A 68 1.43 -8.33 -7.94
N LEU A 69 0.75 -7.22 -7.71
CA LEU A 69 -0.61 -6.96 -8.14
C LEU A 69 -0.73 -5.58 -8.77
N THR A 70 -1.51 -5.46 -9.85
CA THR A 70 -2.00 -4.18 -10.35
C THR A 70 -3.51 -4.17 -10.29
N THR A 71 -4.11 -3.12 -9.73
CA THR A 71 -5.58 -2.99 -9.68
C THR A 71 -6.17 -2.81 -11.07
N ARG A 72 -7.44 -3.16 -11.25
CA ARG A 72 -8.19 -2.84 -12.48
C ARG A 72 -8.70 -1.40 -12.46
N ALA A 73 -9.14 -0.93 -11.30
CA ALA A 73 -9.57 0.45 -11.11
C ALA A 73 -8.37 1.40 -10.99
N SER A 74 -8.49 2.59 -11.56
CA SER A 74 -7.49 3.66 -11.41
C SER A 74 -7.52 4.29 -10.00
N GLY A 75 -6.44 4.97 -9.64
CA GLY A 75 -6.37 5.84 -8.47
C GLY A 75 -7.53 6.85 -8.45
N GLY A 76 -8.15 7.03 -7.28
CA GLY A 76 -9.36 7.86 -7.13
C GLY A 76 -10.63 7.31 -7.78
N ARG A 77 -10.57 6.14 -8.45
CA ARG A 77 -11.71 5.49 -9.14
C ARG A 77 -12.06 4.12 -8.55
N GLY A 78 -11.74 3.90 -7.29
CA GLY A 78 -12.08 2.67 -6.56
C GLY A 78 -10.93 1.68 -6.36
N ALA A 79 -9.69 2.00 -6.75
CA ALA A 79 -8.53 1.13 -6.54
C ALA A 79 -8.38 0.66 -5.08
N VAL A 80 -8.49 1.57 -4.10
CA VAL A 80 -8.41 1.21 -2.67
C VAL A 80 -9.53 0.25 -2.28
N ARG A 81 -10.75 0.46 -2.77
CA ARG A 81 -11.89 -0.43 -2.50
C ARG A 81 -11.67 -1.82 -3.09
N GLU A 82 -11.16 -1.91 -4.31
CA GLU A 82 -10.81 -3.18 -4.97
C GLU A 82 -9.80 -3.97 -4.14
N ILE A 83 -8.79 -3.28 -3.59
CA ILE A 83 -7.77 -3.89 -2.72
C ILE A 83 -8.38 -4.36 -1.40
N CYS A 84 -9.23 -3.55 -0.76
CA CYS A 84 -9.92 -3.95 0.47
C CYS A 84 -10.77 -5.21 0.26
N ASP A 85 -11.53 -5.28 -0.83
CA ASP A 85 -12.35 -6.45 -1.17
C ASP A 85 -11.48 -7.69 -1.40
N LEU A 86 -10.34 -7.53 -2.09
CA LEU A 86 -9.39 -8.62 -2.32
C LEU A 86 -8.83 -9.18 -1.00
N ILE A 87 -8.37 -8.31 -0.10
CA ILE A 87 -7.81 -8.72 1.20
C ILE A 87 -8.87 -9.42 2.06
N LEU A 88 -10.11 -8.94 2.04
CA LEU A 88 -11.19 -9.56 2.79
C LEU A 88 -11.57 -10.92 2.20
N ALA A 89 -11.62 -11.04 0.88
CA ALA A 89 -11.95 -12.29 0.19
C ALA A 89 -10.86 -13.36 0.32
N SER A 90 -9.61 -12.97 0.57
CA SER A 90 -8.49 -13.91 0.75
C SER A 90 -8.36 -14.45 2.18
N ARG A 91 -9.19 -13.97 3.13
CA ARG A 91 -9.21 -14.50 4.49
C ARG A 91 -10.08 -15.74 4.54
N ASP A 92 -9.65 -16.74 5.29
CA ASP A 92 -10.51 -17.87 5.59
C ASP A 92 -11.78 -17.38 6.28
N PRO A 93 -12.96 -17.89 5.90
CA PRO A 93 -14.17 -17.62 6.65
C PRO A 93 -13.98 -18.12 8.09
N VAL A 94 -14.28 -17.24 9.05
CA VAL A 94 -14.29 -17.54 10.48
C VAL A 94 -15.36 -18.57 10.79
#